data_AF-A0A4Y7PMX9-F1
#
_entry.id   AF-A0A4Y7PMX9-F1
#
_cell.length_a   1.000
_cell.length_b   1.000
_cell.length_c   1.000
_cell.angle_alpha   90.00
_cell.angle_beta   90.00
_cell.angle_gamma   90.00
#
_symmetry.space_group_name_H-M   'P 1'
#
loop_
_entity.id
_entity.type
_entity.pdbx_description
1 polymer ?
#
loop_
_entity_poly.entity_id
_entity_poly.type
_entity_poly.pdbx_seq_one_letter_code
_entity_poly.pdbx_strand_id
1 'polypeptide(L)'
;MSNELLTDLHVSYIQSLDKHQDDLAYHLTSHLRLNGVYWGLTALCVMNRQDALPRDDMIQFVMSCWDDEAGGFGAHPEHDAHILPTLSAIQILAIQNALDRLDVDRVTKYILSLQNPSGSFSGDFFGETDTRFTYCAVSALSLVGKLGLLDIEKTVAHIRKCRNFDGGFGSSPGAESHAGQVFVCCAALSIMDRLNEVDHDMLAWWLAERQLPNGGLNGRPEKLEDLLGPFGTLDPQQVIMDRLRYADIVHLIRPGKALS
;
A
#
# COMPACT_ATOMS: atom_id res chain seq x y z
N MET A 1 -14.11 23.22 -18.35
CA MET A 1 -13.13 22.92 -17.28
C MET A 1 -11.79 22.78 -17.97
N SER A 2 -10.71 23.35 -17.42
CA SER A 2 -9.37 23.15 -17.96
C SER A 2 -8.97 21.69 -17.74
N ASN A 3 -8.61 20.97 -18.81
CA ASN A 3 -8.10 19.60 -18.74
C ASN A 3 -6.60 19.57 -18.38
N GLU A 4 -6.09 20.62 -17.73
CA GLU A 4 -4.67 20.80 -17.46
C GLU A 4 -4.37 20.43 -16.00
N LEU A 5 -3.44 19.49 -15.82
CA LEU A 5 -2.89 19.16 -14.51
C LEU A 5 -1.84 20.21 -14.12
N LEU A 6 -2.12 20.95 -13.05
CA LEU A 6 -1.26 22.03 -12.56
C LEU A 6 -0.04 21.48 -11.79
N THR A 7 0.82 20.76 -12.51
CA THR A 7 1.95 19.98 -11.96
C THR A 7 2.84 20.80 -11.03
N ASP A 8 3.21 22.02 -11.41
CA ASP A 8 4.11 22.85 -10.60
C ASP A 8 3.48 23.29 -9.26
N LEU A 9 2.15 23.45 -9.21
CA LEU A 9 1.44 23.72 -7.96
C LEU A 9 1.43 22.50 -7.04
N HIS A 10 1.23 21.30 -7.59
CA HIS A 10 1.29 20.05 -6.83
C HIS A 10 2.70 19.80 -6.26
N VAL A 11 3.74 20.00 -7.07
CA VAL A 11 5.13 19.91 -6.63
C VAL A 11 5.41 20.90 -5.50
N SER A 12 5.01 22.17 -5.67
CA SER A 12 5.20 23.21 -4.66
C SER A 12 4.46 22.90 -3.36
N TYR A 13 3.26 22.34 -3.45
CA TYR A 13 2.49 21.89 -2.28
C TYR A 13 3.24 20.78 -1.53
N ILE A 14 3.69 19.73 -2.22
CA ILE A 14 4.44 18.62 -1.59
C ILE A 14 5.71 19.14 -0.90
N GLN A 15 6.47 20.03 -1.55
CA GLN A 15 7.67 20.64 -0.96
C GLN A 15 7.36 21.54 0.26
N SER A 16 6.14 22.04 0.39
CA SER A 16 5.74 22.91 1.50
C SER A 16 5.37 22.15 2.78
N LEU A 17 4.99 20.86 2.66
CA LEU A 17 4.50 20.05 3.78
C LEU A 17 5.52 19.88 4.92
N ASP A 18 6.82 20.03 4.64
CA ASP A 18 7.88 19.92 5.64
C ASP A 18 8.37 21.27 6.19
N LYS A 19 7.87 22.40 5.67
CA LYS A 19 8.37 23.74 6.03
C LYS A 19 7.82 24.31 7.34
N HIS A 20 6.81 23.67 7.92
CA HIS A 20 6.06 24.17 9.07
C HIS A 20 6.32 23.34 10.34
N GLN A 21 7.59 23.15 10.69
CA GLN A 21 7.99 22.26 11.80
C GLN A 21 7.54 22.74 13.20
N ASP A 22 7.27 24.05 13.34
CA ASP A 22 6.83 24.66 14.61
C ASP A 22 5.30 24.63 14.81
N ASP A 23 4.53 24.17 13.83
CA ASP A 23 3.06 24.17 13.91
C ASP A 23 2.53 22.97 14.69
N LEU A 24 1.49 23.18 15.51
CA LEU A 24 0.81 22.10 16.23
C LEU A 24 0.32 20.98 15.29
N ALA A 25 -0.11 21.33 14.08
CA ALA A 25 -0.53 20.37 13.06
C ALA A 25 0.62 19.46 12.59
N TYR A 26 1.86 19.94 12.62
CA TYR A 26 3.04 19.14 12.30
C TYR A 26 3.23 18.03 13.33
N HIS A 27 3.19 18.35 14.61
CA HIS A 27 3.34 17.35 15.67
C HIS A 27 2.16 16.37 15.71
N LEU A 28 0.92 16.84 15.48
CA LEU A 28 -0.26 15.97 15.45
C LEU A 28 -0.25 14.95 14.31
N THR A 29 0.57 15.14 13.28
CA THR A 29 0.66 14.24 12.11
C THR A 29 1.92 13.36 12.11
N SER A 30 2.68 13.33 13.21
CA SER A 30 3.89 12.49 13.33
C SER A 30 3.62 11.01 13.04
N HIS A 31 2.49 10.49 13.53
CA HIS A 31 2.04 9.11 13.31
C HIS A 31 1.73 8.75 11.84
N LEU A 32 1.76 9.72 10.92
CA LEU A 32 1.57 9.52 9.49
C LEU A 32 2.83 9.85 8.67
N ARG A 33 3.90 10.35 9.30
CA ARG A 33 4.95 11.11 8.60
C ARG A 33 5.68 10.31 7.54
N LEU A 34 6.19 9.14 7.88
CA LEU A 34 6.91 8.27 6.94
C LEU A 34 6.02 7.81 5.77
N ASN A 35 4.75 7.49 6.05
CA ASN A 35 3.77 7.18 5.01
C ASN A 35 3.52 8.41 4.12
N GLY A 36 3.44 9.61 4.70
CA GLY A 36 3.28 10.88 3.98
C GLY A 36 4.45 11.18 3.05
N VAL A 37 5.69 10.91 3.46
CA VAL A 37 6.87 11.01 2.60
C VAL A 37 6.74 10.06 1.41
N TYR A 38 6.31 8.83 1.64
CA TYR A 38 6.07 7.86 0.58
C TYR A 38 4.99 8.33 -0.40
N TRP A 39 3.88 8.87 0.10
CA TRP A 39 2.80 9.41 -0.72
C TRP A 39 3.27 10.60 -1.58
N GLY A 40 3.99 11.55 -0.96
CA GLY A 40 4.56 12.70 -1.66
C GLY A 40 5.57 12.29 -2.74
N LEU A 41 6.51 11.39 -2.41
CA LEU A 41 7.49 10.88 -3.36
C LEU A 41 6.81 10.20 -4.55
N THR A 42 5.78 9.41 -4.30
CA THR A 42 5.13 8.69 -5.39
C THR A 42 4.30 9.62 -6.28
N ALA A 43 3.59 10.59 -5.70
CA ALA A 43 2.90 11.61 -6.48
C ALA A 43 3.89 12.35 -7.40
N LEU A 44 5.08 12.67 -6.90
CA LEU A 44 6.16 13.24 -7.70
C LEU A 44 6.65 12.29 -8.81
N CYS A 45 6.74 10.98 -8.55
CA CYS A 45 7.09 10.00 -9.58
C CYS A 45 6.04 9.95 -10.71
N VAL A 46 4.75 9.92 -10.36
CA VAL A 46 3.64 9.93 -11.34
C VAL A 46 3.67 11.20 -12.19
N MET A 47 4.04 12.33 -11.59
CA MET A 47 4.22 13.62 -12.29
C MET A 47 5.57 13.74 -13.03
N ASN A 48 6.42 12.70 -13.03
CA ASN A 48 7.77 12.72 -13.60
C ASN A 48 8.68 13.83 -13.02
N ARG A 49 8.59 14.03 -11.70
CA ARG A 49 9.30 15.04 -10.89
C ARG A 49 9.96 14.42 -9.65
N GLN A 50 10.47 13.19 -9.76
CA GLN A 50 11.06 12.43 -8.65
C GLN A 50 12.24 13.14 -7.96
N ASP A 51 12.91 14.06 -8.66
CA ASP A 51 14.03 14.87 -8.20
C ASP A 51 13.61 16.14 -7.43
N ALA A 52 12.31 16.39 -7.26
CA ALA A 52 11.82 17.59 -6.59
C ALA A 52 12.04 17.60 -5.06
N LEU A 53 12.39 16.46 -4.45
CA LEU A 53 12.74 16.36 -3.04
C LEU A 53 14.22 15.97 -2.89
N PRO A 54 14.94 16.50 -1.88
CA PRO A 54 16.32 16.11 -1.61
C PRO A 54 16.40 14.60 -1.26
N ARG A 55 17.02 13.82 -2.15
CA ARG A 55 17.12 12.36 -2.01
C ARG A 55 17.77 11.93 -0.69
N ASP A 56 18.90 12.52 -0.36
CA ASP A 56 19.71 12.05 0.77
C ASP A 56 19.05 12.41 2.11
N ASP A 57 18.44 13.60 2.22
CA ASP A 57 17.67 13.99 3.42
C ASP A 57 16.48 13.05 3.63
N MET A 58 15.79 12.68 2.55
CA MET A 58 14.69 11.73 2.62
C MET A 58 15.15 10.33 3.06
N ILE A 59 16.27 9.82 2.52
CA ILE A 59 16.83 8.53 2.97
C ILE A 59 17.26 8.61 4.43
N GLN A 60 17.90 9.71 4.85
CA GLN A 60 18.29 9.91 6.25
C GLN A 60 17.07 9.89 7.18
N PHE A 61 15.99 10.59 6.82
CA PHE A 61 14.75 10.58 7.57
C PHE A 61 14.14 9.16 7.67
N VAL A 62 14.05 8.44 6.55
CA VAL A 62 13.56 7.05 6.55
C VAL A 62 14.36 6.19 7.51
N MET A 63 15.70 6.25 7.43
CA MET A 63 16.58 5.45 8.29
C MET A 63 16.52 5.88 9.76
N SER A 64 16.20 7.15 10.06
CA SER A 64 15.98 7.62 11.43
C SER A 64 14.69 7.09 12.07
N CYS A 65 13.77 6.54 11.26
CA CYS A 65 12.56 5.86 11.75
C CYS A 65 12.77 4.37 12.05
N TRP A 66 14.00 3.85 11.92
CA TRP A 66 14.31 2.45 12.20
C TRP A 66 14.21 2.16 13.70
N ASP A 67 13.44 1.13 14.03
CA ASP A 67 13.31 0.59 15.39
C ASP A 67 14.31 -0.57 15.54
N ASP A 68 15.34 -0.35 16.36
CA ASP A 68 16.39 -1.33 16.59
C ASP A 68 15.93 -2.49 17.51
N GLU A 69 14.88 -2.33 18.29
CA GLU A 69 14.38 -3.43 19.12
C GLU A 69 13.56 -4.41 18.28
N ALA A 70 12.65 -3.89 17.46
CA ALA A 70 11.79 -4.71 16.61
C ALA A 70 12.49 -5.19 15.33
N GLY A 71 13.36 -4.37 14.74
CA GLY A 71 13.92 -4.59 13.41
C GLY A 71 12.96 -4.19 12.28
N GLY A 72 12.15 -3.15 12.48
CA GLY A 72 11.22 -2.59 11.50
C GLY A 72 11.28 -1.06 11.48
N PHE A 73 10.29 -0.40 10.89
CA PHE A 73 10.20 1.06 10.90
C PHE A 73 8.93 1.55 11.59
N GLY A 74 9.07 2.60 12.40
CA GLY A 74 7.97 3.39 12.93
C GLY A 74 7.56 4.52 11.97
N ALA A 75 6.46 5.21 12.29
CA ALA A 75 5.96 6.31 11.45
C ALA A 75 6.82 7.59 11.50
N HIS A 76 7.66 7.71 12.53
CA HIS A 76 8.53 8.84 12.84
C HIS A 76 9.67 8.32 13.75
N PRO A 77 10.82 9.02 13.88
CA PRO A 77 11.80 8.71 14.91
C PRO A 77 11.18 8.49 16.29
N GLU A 78 11.71 7.50 17.02
CA GLU A 78 11.28 7.09 18.36
C GLU A 78 9.87 6.48 18.45
N HIS A 79 9.21 6.21 17.32
CA HIS A 79 7.96 5.45 17.30
C HIS A 79 8.23 3.95 17.13
N ASP A 80 7.40 3.13 17.77
CA ASP A 80 7.41 1.68 17.63
C ASP A 80 7.22 1.25 16.16
N ALA A 81 7.88 0.15 15.78
CA ALA A 81 7.71 -0.42 14.46
C ALA A 81 6.26 -0.84 14.18
N HIS A 82 5.82 -0.58 12.95
CA HIS A 82 4.53 -1.04 12.44
C HIS A 82 4.67 -1.43 10.96
N ILE A 83 3.88 -2.41 10.49
CA ILE A 83 4.03 -2.97 9.15
C ILE A 83 3.75 -1.95 8.03
N LEU A 84 2.84 -1.00 8.25
CA LEU A 84 2.54 0.10 7.34
C LEU A 84 3.77 0.98 7.05
N PRO A 85 4.35 1.69 8.06
CA PRO A 85 5.57 2.46 7.86
C PRO A 85 6.76 1.61 7.40
N THR A 86 6.85 0.34 7.83
CA THR A 86 7.87 -0.60 7.34
C THR A 86 7.80 -0.79 5.83
N LEU A 87 6.60 -1.04 5.27
CA LEU A 87 6.46 -1.11 3.82
C LEU A 87 6.81 0.23 3.16
N SER A 88 6.31 1.35 3.67
CA SER A 88 6.61 2.67 3.08
C SER A 88 8.11 3.00 3.07
N ALA A 89 8.86 2.67 4.13
CA ALA A 89 10.32 2.78 4.15
C ALA A 89 10.97 1.95 3.03
N ILE A 90 10.62 0.66 2.94
CA ILE A 90 11.16 -0.24 1.91
C ILE A 90 10.86 0.29 0.51
N GLN A 91 9.65 0.81 0.29
CA GLN A 91 9.23 1.38 -0.99
C GLN A 91 9.99 2.65 -1.34
N ILE A 92 10.18 3.58 -0.39
CA ILE A 92 10.99 4.78 -0.59
C ILE A 92 12.44 4.39 -0.94
N LEU A 93 13.03 3.47 -0.17
CA LEU A 93 14.40 3.00 -0.42
C LEU A 93 14.51 2.31 -1.79
N ALA A 94 13.51 1.53 -2.20
CA ALA A 94 13.47 0.91 -3.52
C ALA A 94 13.39 1.95 -4.66
N ILE A 95 12.46 2.92 -4.55
CA ILE A 95 12.30 4.00 -5.53
C ILE A 95 13.59 4.82 -5.68
N GLN A 96 14.32 5.03 -4.59
CA GLN A 96 15.56 5.81 -4.54
C GLN A 96 16.84 4.99 -4.77
N ASN A 97 16.72 3.70 -5.14
CA ASN A 97 17.83 2.77 -5.30
C ASN A 97 18.78 2.77 -4.09
N ALA A 98 18.22 2.60 -2.89
CA ALA A 98 18.90 2.67 -1.59
C ALA A 98 18.58 1.47 -0.67
N LEU A 99 18.13 0.34 -1.25
CA LEU A 99 17.84 -0.89 -0.48
C LEU A 99 19.09 -1.49 0.17
N ASP A 100 20.29 -1.14 -0.29
CA ASP A 100 21.57 -1.52 0.33
C ASP A 100 21.75 -0.98 1.76
N ARG A 101 20.96 0.04 2.15
CA ARG A 101 20.97 0.63 3.49
C ARG A 101 20.10 -0.14 4.50
N LEU A 102 19.25 -1.04 4.01
CA LEU A 102 18.29 -1.79 4.82
C LEU A 102 18.94 -3.07 5.37
N ASP A 103 18.74 -3.33 6.67
CA ASP A 103 19.00 -4.65 7.23
C ASP A 103 17.90 -5.62 6.80
N VAL A 104 18.10 -6.26 5.66
CA VAL A 104 17.13 -7.16 5.03
C VAL A 104 16.78 -8.34 5.94
N ASP A 105 17.74 -8.89 6.68
CA ASP A 105 17.49 -10.07 7.48
C ASP A 105 16.64 -9.75 8.73
N ARG A 106 16.91 -8.61 9.38
CA ARG A 106 16.12 -8.16 10.54
C ARG A 106 14.71 -7.75 10.15
N VAL A 107 14.55 -6.98 9.07
CA VAL A 107 13.20 -6.60 8.62
C VAL A 107 12.39 -7.79 8.15
N THR A 108 13.04 -8.77 7.51
CA THR A 108 12.37 -10.03 7.14
C THR A 108 11.91 -10.80 8.37
N LYS A 109 12.76 -10.93 9.39
CA LYS A 109 12.41 -11.58 10.65
C LYS A 109 11.24 -10.86 11.35
N TYR A 110 11.28 -9.53 11.39
CA TYR A 110 10.20 -8.71 11.94
C TYR A 110 8.88 -8.99 11.21
N ILE A 111 8.84 -8.87 9.88
CA ILE A 111 7.63 -9.08 9.08
C ILE A 111 7.07 -10.50 9.29
N LEU A 112 7.93 -11.53 9.23
CA LEU A 112 7.50 -12.92 9.42
C LEU A 112 6.97 -13.18 10.83
N SER A 113 7.46 -12.48 11.85
CA SER A 113 6.97 -12.61 13.23
C SER A 113 5.54 -12.10 13.42
N LEU A 114 5.05 -11.26 12.51
CA LEU A 114 3.69 -10.72 12.52
C LEU A 114 2.66 -11.68 11.89
N GLN A 115 3.09 -12.81 11.30
CA GLN A 115 2.16 -13.79 10.73
C GLN A 115 1.48 -14.58 11.85
N ASN A 116 0.16 -14.46 11.94
CA ASN A 116 -0.65 -15.17 12.92
C ASN A 116 -0.92 -16.62 12.50
N PRO A 117 -1.27 -17.52 13.45
CA PRO A 117 -1.67 -18.90 13.13
C PRO A 117 -2.85 -19.00 12.16
N SER A 118 -3.71 -17.98 12.11
CA SER A 118 -4.84 -17.87 11.18
C SER A 118 -4.44 -17.60 9.73
N GLY A 119 -3.19 -17.18 9.49
CA GLY A 119 -2.67 -16.69 8.20
C GLY A 119 -2.78 -15.16 8.02
N SER A 120 -3.46 -14.45 8.91
CA SER A 120 -3.50 -12.98 8.92
C SER A 120 -2.18 -12.39 9.41
N PHE A 121 -1.94 -11.13 9.09
CA PHE A 121 -0.82 -10.38 9.66
C PHE A 121 -1.31 -9.37 10.69
N SER A 122 -0.54 -9.26 11.78
CA SER A 122 -0.72 -8.17 12.74
C SER A 122 0.01 -6.92 12.26
N GLY A 123 -0.50 -5.75 12.67
CA GLY A 123 0.13 -4.47 12.36
C GLY A 123 1.47 -4.29 13.08
N ASP A 124 1.50 -4.72 14.32
CA ASP A 124 2.61 -4.67 15.27
C ASP A 124 2.44 -5.78 16.34
N PHE A 125 3.18 -5.68 17.45
CA PHE A 125 3.14 -6.63 18.56
C PHE A 125 1.86 -6.58 19.41
N PHE A 126 1.00 -5.56 19.26
CA PHE A 126 -0.29 -5.47 19.97
C PHE A 126 -1.39 -6.31 19.31
N GLY A 127 -1.17 -6.79 18.08
CA GLY A 127 -1.96 -7.88 17.51
C GLY A 127 -3.20 -7.46 16.73
N GLU A 128 -3.42 -6.18 16.42
CA GLU A 128 -4.48 -5.76 15.48
C GLU A 128 -4.28 -6.44 14.12
N THR A 129 -5.34 -6.97 13.51
CA THR A 129 -5.28 -7.61 12.20
C THR A 129 -6.16 -6.91 11.17
N ASP A 130 -5.63 -6.71 9.97
CA ASP A 130 -6.34 -6.17 8.81
C ASP A 130 -5.74 -6.76 7.52
N THR A 131 -6.55 -6.94 6.47
CA THR A 131 -6.06 -7.41 5.17
C THR A 131 -5.05 -6.45 4.53
N ARG A 132 -5.05 -5.16 4.90
CA ARG A 132 -3.98 -4.19 4.57
C ARG A 132 -2.63 -4.64 5.11
N PHE A 133 -2.56 -5.13 6.35
CA PHE A 133 -1.31 -5.60 6.96
C PHE A 133 -0.79 -6.85 6.25
N THR A 134 -1.71 -7.71 5.82
CA THR A 134 -1.38 -8.90 5.02
C THR A 134 -0.72 -8.51 3.71
N TYR A 135 -1.29 -7.56 2.97
CA TYR A 135 -0.67 -7.05 1.77
C TYR A 135 0.67 -6.36 2.05
N CYS A 136 0.77 -5.57 3.14
CA CYS A 136 2.01 -4.89 3.48
C CYS A 136 3.16 -5.88 3.72
N ALA A 137 2.89 -6.96 4.45
CA ALA A 137 3.86 -8.03 4.66
C ALA A 137 4.26 -8.73 3.36
N VAL A 138 3.29 -9.12 2.53
CA VAL A 138 3.54 -9.79 1.24
C VAL A 138 4.35 -8.90 0.29
N SER A 139 3.97 -7.62 0.17
CA SER A 139 4.65 -6.64 -0.68
C SER A 139 6.08 -6.36 -0.20
N ALA A 140 6.26 -6.13 1.10
CA ALA A 140 7.59 -5.90 1.68
C ALA A 140 8.52 -7.10 1.46
N LEU A 141 8.05 -8.32 1.74
CA LEU A 141 8.82 -9.55 1.51
C LEU A 141 9.16 -9.77 0.03
N SER A 142 8.25 -9.43 -0.88
CA SER A 142 8.51 -9.47 -2.32
C SER A 142 9.61 -8.50 -2.73
N LEU A 143 9.52 -7.23 -2.28
CA LEU A 143 10.48 -6.18 -2.62
C LEU A 143 11.90 -6.48 -2.13
N VAL A 144 12.05 -7.14 -0.98
CA VAL A 144 13.36 -7.54 -0.45
C VAL A 144 13.80 -8.95 -0.89
N GLY A 145 13.05 -9.60 -1.78
CA GLY A 145 13.40 -10.91 -2.35
C GLY A 145 13.29 -12.09 -1.36
N LYS A 146 12.44 -11.97 -0.34
CA LYS A 146 12.26 -12.96 0.74
C LYS A 146 10.85 -13.55 0.80
N LEU A 147 10.03 -13.34 -0.23
CA LEU A 147 8.68 -13.90 -0.33
C LEU A 147 8.64 -15.43 -0.13
N GLY A 148 9.68 -16.15 -0.55
CA GLY A 148 9.75 -17.61 -0.39
C GLY A 148 9.85 -18.11 1.07
N LEU A 149 10.05 -17.23 2.05
CA LEU A 149 10.02 -17.58 3.47
C LEU A 149 8.62 -17.50 4.09
N LEU A 150 7.65 -16.92 3.37
CA LEU A 150 6.28 -16.78 3.80
C LEU A 150 5.53 -18.13 3.69
N ASP A 151 4.71 -18.45 4.69
CA ASP A 151 3.68 -19.49 4.55
C ASP A 151 2.53 -18.96 3.67
N ILE A 152 2.71 -19.08 2.35
CA ILE A 152 1.78 -18.57 1.33
C ILE A 152 0.40 -19.21 1.49
N GLU A 153 0.32 -20.52 1.72
CA GLU A 153 -0.97 -21.23 1.81
C GLU A 153 -1.83 -20.74 2.96
N LYS A 154 -1.23 -20.48 4.13
CA LYS A 154 -1.97 -19.89 5.25
C LYS A 154 -2.48 -18.50 4.92
N THR A 155 -1.64 -17.67 4.32
CA THR A 155 -2.03 -16.31 3.96
C THR A 155 -3.14 -16.29 2.91
N VAL A 156 -3.05 -17.13 1.87
CA VAL A 156 -4.11 -17.29 0.87
C VAL A 156 -5.40 -17.82 1.52
N ALA A 157 -5.30 -18.80 2.43
CA ALA A 157 -6.45 -19.33 3.14
C ALA A 157 -7.14 -18.27 4.01
N HIS A 158 -6.39 -17.33 4.59
CA HIS A 158 -6.96 -16.18 5.31
C HIS A 158 -7.68 -15.22 4.35
N ILE A 159 -7.03 -14.80 3.26
CA ILE A 159 -7.63 -13.91 2.25
C ILE A 159 -8.93 -14.51 1.70
N ARG A 160 -8.97 -15.83 1.46
CA ARG A 160 -10.17 -16.53 1.01
C ARG A 160 -11.34 -16.40 2.00
N LYS A 161 -11.06 -16.36 3.31
CA LYS A 161 -12.10 -16.15 4.35
C LYS A 161 -12.60 -14.70 4.40
N CYS A 162 -11.82 -13.75 3.91
CA CYS A 162 -12.20 -12.34 3.84
C CYS A 162 -13.04 -12.02 2.59
N ARG A 163 -13.16 -12.97 1.64
CA ARG A 163 -14.01 -12.83 0.45
C ARG A 163 -15.48 -12.95 0.83
N ASN A 164 -16.30 -12.04 0.32
CA ASN A 164 -17.75 -12.00 0.53
C ASN A 164 -18.53 -12.58 -0.67
N PHE A 165 -19.83 -12.78 -0.46
CA PHE A 165 -20.75 -13.32 -1.47
C PHE A 165 -20.88 -12.44 -2.71
N ASP A 166 -20.56 -11.14 -2.60
CA ASP A 166 -20.64 -10.15 -3.67
C ASP A 166 -19.36 -10.05 -4.50
N GLY A 167 -18.38 -10.93 -4.23
CA GLY A 167 -17.09 -10.98 -4.92
C GLY A 167 -16.04 -10.05 -4.33
N GLY A 168 -16.44 -9.11 -3.47
CA GLY A 168 -15.55 -8.20 -2.78
C GLY A 168 -14.84 -8.83 -1.58
N PHE A 169 -14.00 -8.03 -0.92
CA PHE A 169 -13.22 -8.43 0.24
C PHE A 169 -13.38 -7.43 1.39
N GLY A 170 -13.43 -7.95 2.61
CA GLY A 170 -13.44 -7.16 3.85
C GLY A 170 -12.06 -7.01 4.50
N SER A 171 -11.97 -6.19 5.55
CA SER A 171 -10.77 -6.03 6.38
C SER A 171 -10.43 -7.28 7.19
N SER A 172 -11.43 -8.13 7.46
CA SER A 172 -11.35 -9.40 8.17
C SER A 172 -12.51 -10.30 7.75
N PRO A 173 -12.50 -11.61 8.10
CA PRO A 173 -13.59 -12.51 7.76
C PRO A 173 -14.96 -12.01 8.25
N GLY A 174 -15.92 -11.88 7.33
CA GLY A 174 -17.26 -11.37 7.61
C GLY A 174 -17.40 -9.85 7.65
N ALA A 175 -16.31 -9.08 7.48
CA ALA A 175 -16.38 -7.63 7.33
C ALA A 175 -16.95 -7.24 5.95
N GLU A 176 -17.61 -6.10 5.88
CA GLU A 176 -18.20 -5.56 4.65
C GLU A 176 -17.15 -5.38 3.53
N SER A 177 -17.55 -5.70 2.30
CA SER A 177 -16.72 -5.47 1.11
C SER A 177 -16.37 -3.99 0.96
N HIS A 178 -15.08 -3.70 0.82
CA HIS A 178 -14.56 -2.35 0.62
C HIS A 178 -13.54 -2.35 -0.50
N ALA A 179 -13.58 -1.35 -1.37
CA ALA A 179 -12.77 -1.35 -2.58
C ALA A 179 -11.26 -1.26 -2.28
N GLY A 180 -10.85 -0.52 -1.24
CA GLY A 180 -9.47 -0.59 -0.74
C GLY A 180 -9.07 -1.97 -0.19
N GLN A 181 -10.02 -2.74 0.36
CA GLN A 181 -9.75 -4.09 0.85
C GLN A 181 -9.70 -5.13 -0.29
N VAL A 182 -10.52 -4.92 -1.32
CA VAL A 182 -10.41 -5.62 -2.61
C VAL A 182 -9.02 -5.42 -3.20
N PHE A 183 -8.53 -4.18 -3.27
CA PHE A 183 -7.21 -3.87 -3.82
C PHE A 183 -6.10 -4.65 -3.11
N VAL A 184 -6.00 -4.53 -1.78
CA VAL A 184 -4.92 -5.20 -1.02
C VAL A 184 -5.00 -6.72 -1.10
N CYS A 185 -6.21 -7.30 -1.07
CA CYS A 185 -6.37 -8.75 -1.21
C CYS A 185 -5.96 -9.23 -2.61
N CYS A 186 -6.42 -8.56 -3.66
CA CYS A 186 -6.07 -8.93 -5.04
C CYS A 186 -4.58 -8.71 -5.32
N ALA A 187 -3.99 -7.62 -4.83
CA ALA A 187 -2.57 -7.34 -4.97
C ALA A 187 -1.70 -8.37 -4.24
N ALA A 188 -2.07 -8.75 -3.01
CA ALA A 188 -1.37 -9.80 -2.28
C ALA A 188 -1.47 -11.16 -3.00
N LEU A 189 -2.66 -11.52 -3.51
CA LEU A 189 -2.85 -12.73 -4.31
C LEU A 189 -2.02 -12.68 -5.60
N SER A 190 -1.94 -11.53 -6.28
CA SER A 190 -1.11 -11.35 -7.47
C SER A 190 0.37 -11.59 -7.18
N ILE A 191 0.91 -10.97 -6.13
CA ILE A 191 2.32 -11.13 -5.73
C ILE A 191 2.64 -12.60 -5.41
N MET A 192 1.69 -13.33 -4.83
CA MET A 192 1.85 -14.75 -4.49
C MET A 192 1.52 -15.72 -5.64
N ASP A 193 1.20 -15.23 -6.84
CA ASP A 193 0.76 -16.02 -8.00
C ASP A 193 -0.52 -16.86 -7.74
N ARG A 194 -1.52 -16.22 -7.12
CA ARG A 194 -2.77 -16.82 -6.64
C ARG A 194 -4.02 -16.04 -7.00
N LEU A 195 -3.98 -15.30 -8.12
CA LEU A 195 -5.16 -14.56 -8.61
C LEU A 195 -6.34 -15.46 -8.98
N ASN A 196 -6.10 -16.75 -9.22
CA ASN A 196 -7.15 -17.75 -9.48
C ASN A 196 -8.12 -17.97 -8.29
N GLU A 197 -7.81 -17.45 -7.10
CA GLU A 197 -8.72 -17.45 -5.93
C GLU A 197 -9.85 -16.42 -6.06
N VAL A 198 -9.66 -15.42 -6.95
CA VAL A 198 -10.63 -14.35 -7.20
C VAL A 198 -11.66 -14.82 -8.22
N ASP A 199 -12.92 -14.50 -7.96
CA ASP A 199 -13.98 -14.64 -8.95
C ASP A 199 -14.06 -13.38 -9.79
N HIS A 200 -13.42 -13.47 -10.96
CA HIS A 200 -13.18 -12.35 -11.83
C HIS A 200 -14.47 -11.68 -12.31
N ASP A 201 -15.47 -12.47 -12.70
CA ASP A 201 -16.72 -11.95 -13.25
C ASP A 201 -17.53 -11.23 -12.17
N MET A 202 -17.67 -11.84 -10.99
CA MET A 202 -18.41 -11.24 -9.89
C MET A 202 -17.69 -10.00 -9.35
N LEU A 203 -16.37 -10.04 -9.20
CA LEU A 203 -15.60 -8.89 -8.74
C LEU A 203 -15.61 -7.74 -9.75
N ALA A 204 -15.49 -8.04 -11.06
CA ALA A 204 -15.54 -7.02 -12.10
C ALA A 204 -16.89 -6.30 -12.08
N TRP A 205 -18.00 -7.04 -11.92
CA TRP A 205 -19.32 -6.45 -11.78
C TRP A 205 -19.43 -5.59 -10.51
N TRP A 206 -18.94 -6.09 -9.38
CA TRP A 206 -18.91 -5.34 -8.11
C TRP A 206 -18.13 -4.02 -8.22
N LEU A 207 -16.99 -4.02 -8.91
CA LEU A 207 -16.17 -2.83 -9.15
C LEU A 207 -16.83 -1.85 -10.12
N ALA A 208 -17.49 -2.34 -11.18
CA ALA A 208 -18.21 -1.50 -12.12
C ALA A 208 -19.35 -0.71 -11.44
N GLU A 209 -20.05 -1.35 -10.51
CA GLU A 209 -21.11 -0.75 -9.69
C GLU A 209 -20.59 0.24 -8.61
N ARG A 210 -19.28 0.55 -8.59
CA ARG A 210 -18.72 1.62 -7.75
C ARG A 210 -18.71 2.98 -8.45
N GLN A 211 -18.93 3.03 -9.77
CA GLN A 211 -18.99 4.29 -10.50
C GLN A 211 -20.34 4.99 -10.31
N LEU A 212 -20.28 6.22 -9.80
CA LEU A 212 -21.43 7.08 -9.58
C LEU A 212 -21.74 7.93 -10.83
N PRO A 213 -22.96 8.51 -10.96
CA PRO A 213 -23.35 9.31 -12.11
C PRO A 213 -22.47 10.53 -12.39
N ASN A 214 -21.74 11.04 -11.40
CA ASN A 214 -20.76 12.12 -11.53
C ASN A 214 -19.39 11.64 -12.09
N GLY A 215 -19.23 10.35 -12.34
CA GLY A 215 -17.99 9.72 -12.79
C GLY A 215 -17.01 9.35 -11.68
N GLY A 216 -17.27 9.75 -10.43
CA GLY A 216 -16.49 9.38 -9.25
C GLY A 216 -16.73 7.93 -8.84
N LEU A 217 -15.85 7.41 -7.98
CA LEU A 217 -15.92 6.04 -7.47
C LEU A 217 -16.17 6.09 -5.96
N ASN A 218 -17.03 5.20 -5.45
CA ASN A 218 -17.18 5.01 -4.01
C ASN A 218 -16.41 3.78 -3.51
N GLY A 219 -16.05 3.80 -2.22
CA GLY A 219 -15.35 2.67 -1.59
C GLY A 219 -16.28 1.50 -1.25
N ARG A 220 -17.58 1.75 -1.08
CA ARG A 220 -18.62 0.77 -0.73
C ARG A 220 -19.97 1.16 -1.35
N PRO A 221 -20.89 0.20 -1.56
CA PRO A 221 -22.27 0.50 -1.96
C PRO A 221 -22.91 1.59 -1.09
N GLU A 222 -23.73 2.43 -1.71
CA GLU A 222 -24.50 3.50 -1.03
C GLU A 222 -23.65 4.56 -0.28
N LYS A 223 -22.34 4.66 -0.60
CA LYS A 223 -21.47 5.74 -0.11
C LYS A 223 -21.22 6.79 -1.18
N LEU A 224 -20.87 7.99 -0.72
CA LEU A 224 -20.43 9.09 -1.57
C LEU A 224 -19.13 8.73 -2.30
N GLU A 225 -18.87 9.41 -3.41
CA GLU A 225 -17.59 9.35 -4.09
C GLU A 225 -16.46 9.77 -3.16
N ASP A 226 -15.32 9.11 -3.32
CA ASP A 226 -14.05 9.52 -2.72
C ASP A 226 -12.98 9.40 -3.80
N LEU A 227 -12.10 10.40 -3.91
CA LEU A 227 -10.93 10.34 -4.81
C LEU A 227 -9.99 9.19 -4.42
N LEU A 228 -10.02 8.81 -3.14
CA LEU A 228 -9.34 7.65 -2.59
C LEU A 228 -10.17 6.35 -2.73
N GLY A 229 -11.40 6.39 -3.25
CA GLY A 229 -12.42 5.33 -3.13
C GLY A 229 -11.92 3.88 -3.30
N PRO A 230 -11.56 3.42 -4.51
CA PRO A 230 -11.07 2.06 -4.70
C PRO A 230 -9.64 1.82 -4.22
N PHE A 231 -8.87 2.88 -3.98
CA PHE A 231 -7.41 2.84 -3.85
C PHE A 231 -6.91 3.45 -2.53
N GLY A 232 -7.76 3.54 -1.51
CA GLY A 232 -7.56 4.47 -0.39
C GLY A 232 -6.21 4.34 0.30
N THR A 233 -5.56 5.45 0.64
CA THR A 233 -4.19 5.53 1.21
C THR A 233 -3.06 4.79 0.45
N LEU A 234 -3.38 4.07 -0.62
CA LEU A 234 -2.51 3.09 -1.30
C LEU A 234 -2.35 3.39 -2.81
N ASP A 235 -3.03 4.40 -3.35
CA ASP A 235 -2.75 5.05 -4.65
C ASP A 235 -1.24 5.21 -4.95
N PRO A 236 -0.37 5.59 -3.98
CA PRO A 236 1.06 5.66 -4.23
C PRO A 236 1.77 4.31 -4.49
N GLN A 237 1.13 3.16 -4.28
CA GLN A 237 1.72 1.83 -4.51
C GLN A 237 1.71 1.38 -5.97
N GLN A 238 1.01 2.14 -6.82
CA GLN A 238 0.87 1.86 -8.24
C GLN A 238 2.18 2.03 -9.02
N VAL A 239 3.06 2.96 -8.60
CA VAL A 239 4.34 3.24 -9.29
C VAL A 239 5.34 2.08 -9.18
N ILE A 240 5.26 1.26 -8.14
CA ILE A 240 6.14 0.09 -7.97
C ILE A 240 5.62 -1.13 -8.74
N MET A 241 4.29 -1.24 -8.89
CA MET A 241 3.64 -2.34 -9.63
C MET A 241 3.90 -2.26 -11.15
N ASP A 242 4.29 -1.10 -11.69
CA ASP A 242 4.72 -0.97 -13.09
C ASP A 242 6.04 -1.72 -13.40
N ARG A 243 6.83 -2.06 -12.37
CA ARG A 243 8.00 -2.97 -12.51
C ARG A 243 7.69 -4.43 -12.16
N LEU A 244 6.56 -4.69 -11.48
CA LEU A 244 6.13 -6.01 -11.02
C LEU A 244 4.64 -6.22 -11.38
N ARG A 245 4.39 -6.40 -12.67
CA ARG A 245 3.14 -6.93 -13.28
C ARG A 245 1.81 -6.32 -12.79
N TYR A 246 1.66 -5.00 -12.90
CA TYR A 246 0.35 -4.33 -12.90
C TYR A 246 -0.59 -4.79 -14.05
N ALA A 247 -0.02 -5.31 -15.15
CA ALA A 247 -0.76 -5.79 -16.31
C ALA A 247 -1.85 -6.82 -15.94
N ASP A 248 -1.58 -7.69 -14.97
CA ASP A 248 -2.51 -8.76 -14.58
C ASP A 248 -3.73 -8.23 -13.80
N ILE A 249 -3.60 -7.08 -13.12
CA ILE A 249 -4.71 -6.42 -12.40
C ILE A 249 -5.56 -5.56 -13.35
N VAL A 250 -4.96 -4.91 -14.35
CA VAL A 250 -5.71 -4.14 -15.36
C VAL A 250 -6.54 -5.05 -16.26
N HIS A 251 -6.05 -6.26 -16.56
CA HIS A 251 -6.79 -7.24 -17.34
C HIS A 251 -8.09 -7.72 -16.68
N LEU A 252 -8.23 -7.58 -15.35
CA LEU A 252 -9.47 -7.86 -14.61
C LEU A 252 -10.59 -6.86 -14.92
N ILE A 253 -10.25 -5.64 -15.31
CA ILE A 253 -11.20 -4.52 -15.47
C ILE A 253 -11.62 -4.33 -16.95
N ARG A 254 -10.92 -4.98 -17.90
CA ARG A 254 -11.27 -4.96 -19.33
C ARG A 254 -11.30 -6.37 -19.94
N PRO A 255 -12.46 -7.05 -19.97
CA PRO A 255 -12.60 -8.24 -20.78
C PRO A 255 -12.58 -7.83 -22.25
N GLY A 256 -11.47 -8.11 -22.93
CA GLY A 256 -11.36 -8.02 -24.39
C GLY A 256 -10.43 -6.92 -24.92
N LYS A 257 -9.14 -7.25 -24.99
CA LYS A 257 -8.27 -7.10 -26.18
C LYS A 257 -6.90 -7.69 -25.85
N ALA A 258 -6.70 -8.93 -26.28
CA ALA A 258 -5.35 -9.47 -26.45
C ALA A 258 -4.62 -8.58 -27.47
N LEU A 259 -3.47 -8.04 -27.09
CA LEU A 259 -2.56 -7.37 -28.01
C LEU A 259 -1.72 -8.47 -28.69
N SER A 260 -2.04 -8.67 -29.97
CA SER A 260 -1.13 -9.19 -31.00
C SER A 260 0.02 -8.22 -31.26
#